data_AF-A0A7K0FGG8-F1
#
_entry.id   AF-A0A7K0FGG8-F1
#
_cell.length_a   1.000
_cell.length_b   1.000
_cell.length_c   1.000
_cell.angle_alpha   90.00
_cell.angle_beta   90.00
_cell.angle_gamma   90.00
#
_symmetry.space_group_name_H-M   'P 1'
#
loop_
_entity.id
_entity.type
_entity.pdbx_description
1 polymer ?
#
loop_
_entity_poly.entity_id
_entity_poly.type
_entity_poly.pdbx_seq_one_letter_code
_entity_poly.pdbx_strand_id
1 'polypeptide(L)'
;MNILKKIAGIIILLFTILLCFPAVYAFPIQFENCRKKFEAGVVGAPGYAIGFLTCFIFFVLIIFFLIKLSVKLIRKKKNNATPIEEIGSE
;
A
#
# COMPACT_ATOMS: atom_id res chain seq x y z
N MET A 1 -17.18 5.34 -17.92
CA MET A 1 -16.74 5.03 -16.53
C MET A 1 -15.53 4.08 -16.42
N ASN A 2 -15.25 3.23 -17.42
CA ASN A 2 -14.13 2.27 -17.35
C ASN A 2 -12.73 2.90 -17.50
N ILE A 3 -12.60 3.99 -18.25
CA ILE A 3 -11.31 4.70 -18.43
C ILE A 3 -10.91 5.41 -17.14
N LEU A 4 -11.86 6.10 -16.49
CA LEU A 4 -11.63 6.79 -15.21
C LEU A 4 -11.14 5.83 -14.11
N LYS A 5 -11.71 4.61 -14.03
CA LYS A 5 -11.26 3.57 -13.08
C LYS A 5 -9.81 3.15 -13.32
N LYS A 6 -9.37 3.05 -14.58
CA LYS A 6 -7.98 2.74 -14.91
C LYS A 6 -7.02 3.86 -14.55
N ILE A 7 -7.38 5.10 -14.85
CA ILE A 7 -6.59 6.28 -14.49
C ILE A 7 -6.44 6.36 -12.96
N ALA A 8 -7.53 6.18 -12.21
CA ALA A 8 -7.50 6.12 -10.75
C ALA A 8 -6.58 5.00 -10.24
N GLY A 9 -6.62 3.80 -10.85
CA GLY A 9 -5.72 2.70 -10.50
C GLY A 9 -4.24 3.04 -10.71
N ILE A 10 -3.89 3.69 -11.82
CA ILE A 10 -2.51 4.12 -12.11
C ILE A 10 -2.05 5.19 -11.11
N ILE A 11 -2.92 6.16 -10.80
CA ILE A 11 -2.62 7.20 -9.81
C ILE A 11 -2.36 6.58 -8.43
N ILE A 12 -3.21 5.64 -7.99
CA ILE A 12 -3.02 4.92 -6.71
C ILE A 12 -1.67 4.18 -6.72
N LEU A 13 -1.29 3.55 -7.83
CA LEU A 13 0.00 2.87 -7.95
C LEU A 13 1.17 3.84 -7.76
N LEU A 14 1.14 4.98 -8.44
CA LEU A 14 2.17 6.02 -8.34
C LEU A 14 2.28 6.56 -6.91
N PHE A 15 1.15 6.85 -6.25
CA PHE A 15 1.14 7.26 -4.85
C PHE A 15 1.69 6.18 -3.92
N THR A 16 1.39 4.91 -4.19
CA THR A 16 1.91 3.78 -3.40
C THR A 16 3.44 3.71 -3.51
N ILE A 17 4.00 3.88 -4.71
CA ILE A 17 5.45 3.96 -4.93
C ILE A 17 6.03 5.18 -4.20
N LEU A 18 5.37 6.33 -4.27
CA LEU A 18 5.81 7.55 -3.59
C LEU A 18 5.85 7.37 -2.07
N LEU A 19 4.86 6.68 -1.49
CA LEU A 19 4.79 6.35 -0.05
C LEU A 19 5.91 5.42 0.41
N CYS A 20 6.50 4.62 -0.49
CA CYS A 20 7.63 3.75 -0.15
C CYS A 20 8.93 4.53 0.09
N PHE A 21 9.15 5.68 -0.54
CA PHE A 21 10.38 6.47 -0.34
C PHE A 21 10.62 6.91 1.11
N PRO A 22 9.67 7.60 1.78
CA PRO A 22 9.85 7.98 3.17
C PRO A 22 9.94 6.77 4.09
N ALA A 23 9.27 5.66 3.78
CA ALA A 23 9.38 4.42 4.52
C ALA A 23 10.81 3.84 4.46
N VAL A 24 11.41 3.75 3.27
CA VAL A 24 12.78 3.23 3.09
C VAL A 24 13.81 4.08 3.85
N TYR A 25 13.59 5.38 3.99
CA TYR A 25 14.48 6.25 4.76
C TYR A 25 14.21 6.23 6.27
N ALA A 26 12.93 6.29 6.67
CA ALA A 26 12.55 6.43 8.08
C ALA A 26 12.67 5.10 8.85
N PHE A 27 12.33 3.96 8.25
CA PHE A 27 12.34 2.69 8.96
C PHE A 27 13.74 2.29 9.48
N PRO A 28 14.84 2.38 8.69
CA PRO A 28 16.18 2.08 9.18
C PRO A 28 16.62 2.98 10.32
N ILE A 29 16.36 4.30 10.22
CA ILE A 29 16.71 5.27 11.26
C ILE A 29 15.98 4.96 12.56
N GLN A 30 14.67 4.67 12.48
CA GLN A 30 13.87 4.34 13.65
C GLN A 30 14.27 2.99 14.27
N PHE A 31 14.64 2.01 13.43
CA PHE A 31 15.15 0.73 13.90
C PHE A 31 16.48 0.89 14.65
N GLU A 32 17.42 1.66 14.11
CA GLU A 32 18.71 1.90 14.76
C GLU A 32 18.54 2.66 16.09
N ASN A 33 17.63 3.64 16.12
CA ASN A 33 17.28 4.35 17.36
C ASN A 33 16.64 3.41 18.40
N CYS A 34 15.79 2.48 17.97
CA CYS A 34 15.20 1.47 18.85
C CYS A 34 16.28 0.53 19.41
N ARG A 35 17.22 0.08 18.56
CA ARG A 35 18.37 -0.74 18.98
C ARG A 35 19.21 -0.04 20.03
N LYS A 36 19.60 1.22 19.80
CA LYS A 36 20.39 2.02 20.75
C LYS A 36 19.69 2.17 22.10
N LYS A 37 18.36 2.37 22.11
CA LYS A 37 17.56 2.45 23.35
C LYS A 37 17.48 1.13 24.10
N PHE A 38 17.44 0.01 23.37
CA PHE A 38 17.51 -1.34 23.94
C PHE A 38 18.86 -1.62 24.58
N GLU A 39 19.95 -1.31 23.88
CA GLU A 39 21.32 -1.47 24.37
C GLU A 39 21.60 -0.59 25.60
N ALA A 40 21.04 0.63 25.63
CA ALA A 40 21.16 1.55 26.76
C ALA A 40 20.29 1.18 27.99
N GLY A 41 19.54 0.08 27.94
CA GLY A 41 18.73 -0.38 29.08
C GLY A 41 17.58 0.57 29.46
N VAL A 42 17.11 1.39 28.52
CA VAL A 42 16.06 2.40 28.80
C VAL A 42 14.75 1.70 29.16
N VAL A 43 14.17 2.05 30.31
CA VAL A 43 12.84 1.59 30.72
C VAL A 43 11.82 1.98 29.65
N GLY A 44 11.10 0.99 29.11
CA GLY A 44 10.13 1.18 28.02
C GLY A 44 10.67 0.93 26.60
N ALA A 45 11.94 0.56 26.44
CA ALA A 45 12.49 0.12 25.15
C ALA A 45 11.67 -1.01 24.48
N PRO A 46 11.15 -2.02 25.21
CA PRO A 46 10.26 -3.04 24.62
C PRO A 46 8.99 -2.45 24.02
N GLY A 47 8.40 -1.42 24.64
CA GLY A 47 7.22 -0.73 24.12
C GLY A 47 7.50 -0.01 22.80
N TYR A 48 8.67 0.62 22.67
CA TYR A 48 9.11 1.23 21.41
C TYR A 48 9.29 0.19 20.29
N ALA A 49 9.86 -0.98 20.59
CA ALA A 49 10.01 -2.05 19.59
C ALA A 49 8.67 -2.61 19.13
N ILE A 50 7.74 -2.85 20.06
CA ILE A 50 6.38 -3.33 19.73
C ILE A 50 5.65 -2.29 18.88
N GLY A 51 5.72 -1.01 19.24
CA GLY A 51 5.12 0.08 18.44
C GLY A 51 5.72 0.17 17.04
N PHE A 52 7.04 0.09 16.92
CA PHE A 52 7.74 0.07 15.64
C PHE A 52 7.30 -1.11 14.76
N LEU A 53 7.31 -2.33 15.32
CA LEU A 53 6.91 -3.54 14.61
C LEU A 53 5.45 -3.46 14.14
N THR A 54 4.56 -2.96 15.00
CA THR A 54 3.15 -2.78 14.69
C THR A 54 2.95 -1.79 13.54
N CYS A 55 3.63 -0.64 13.57
CA CYS A 55 3.60 0.34 12.48
C CYS A 55 4.14 -0.24 11.16
N PHE A 56 5.22 -1.03 11.23
CA PHE A 56 5.78 -1.69 10.05
C PHE A 56 4.79 -2.68 9.43
N ILE A 57 4.14 -3.52 10.25
CA ILE A 57 3.12 -4.48 9.79
C ILE A 57 1.96 -3.74 9.13
N PHE A 58 1.42 -2.70 9.77
CA PHE A 58 0.33 -1.90 9.17
C PHE A 58 0.73 -1.26 7.86
N PHE A 59 1.94 -0.71 7.77
CA PHE A 59 2.45 -0.14 6.52
C PHE A 59 2.48 -1.19 5.40
N VAL A 60 3.02 -2.38 5.66
CA VAL A 60 3.06 -3.48 4.69
C VAL A 60 1.65 -3.89 4.25
N LEU A 61 0.70 -4.00 5.19
CA LEU A 61 -0.70 -4.34 4.89
C LEU A 61 -1.38 -3.27 4.04
N ILE A 62 -1.14 -1.98 4.31
CA ILE A 62 -1.67 -0.86 3.53
C ILE A 62 -1.11 -0.90 2.11
N ILE A 63 0.20 -1.06 1.95
CA ILE A 63 0.83 -1.16 0.63
C ILE A 63 0.27 -2.35 -0.15
N PHE A 64 0.14 -3.51 0.48
CA PHE A 64 -0.45 -4.69 -0.14
C PHE A 64 -1.89 -4.44 -0.60
N PHE A 65 -2.71 -3.80 0.24
CA PHE A 65 -4.08 -3.42 -0.10
C PHE A 65 -4.13 -2.46 -1.28
N LEU A 66 -3.30 -1.41 -1.29
CA LEU A 66 -3.25 -0.40 -2.35
C LEU A 66 -2.81 -1.00 -3.69
N ILE A 67 -1.78 -1.87 -3.69
CA ILE A 67 -1.35 -2.59 -4.89
C ILE A 67 -2.50 -3.48 -5.39
N LYS A 68 -3.13 -4.27 -4.52
CA LYS A 68 -4.25 -5.14 -4.88
C LYS A 68 -5.42 -4.34 -5.46
N LEU A 69 -5.74 -3.18 -4.87
CA LEU A 69 -6.79 -2.28 -5.33
C LEU A 69 -6.45 -1.68 -6.70
N SER A 70 -5.23 -1.16 -6.87
CA SER A 70 -4.74 -0.61 -8.13
C SER A 70 -4.80 -1.64 -9.26
N VAL A 71 -4.27 -2.85 -9.01
CA VAL A 71 -4.31 -3.96 -9.99
C VAL A 71 -5.76 -4.33 -10.33
N LYS A 72 -6.66 -4.40 -9.34
CA LYS A 72 -8.08 -4.70 -9.57
C LYS A 72 -8.78 -3.63 -10.42
N LEU A 73 -8.39 -2.36 -10.29
CA LEU A 73 -8.92 -1.24 -11.06
C LEU A 73 -8.36 -1.20 -12.49
N ILE A 74 -7.10 -1.56 -12.68
CA ILE A 74 -6.42 -1.57 -13.99
C ILE A 74 -6.81 -2.80 -14.82
N ARG A 75 -6.93 -3.97 -14.17
CA ARG A 75 -7.23 -5.24 -14.83
C ARG A 75 -8.59 -5.15 -15.52
N LYS A 76 -8.59 -5.19 -16.86
CA LYS A 76 -9.82 -5.38 -17.63
C LYS A 76 -10.46 -6.68 -17.13
N LYS A 77 -11.66 -6.60 -16.58
CA LYS A 77 -12.48 -7.76 -16.29
C LYS A 77 -12.66 -8.49 -17.63
N LYS A 78 -12.04 -9.66 -17.81
CA LYS A 78 -12.15 -10.45 -19.06
C LYS A 78 -13.56 -11.06 -19.23
N ASN A 79 -14.47 -10.83 -18.29
CA ASN A 79 -15.87 -11.20 -18.39
C ASN A 79 -16.74 -10.05 -17.91
N ASN A 80 -17.35 -9.40 -18.88
CA ASN A 80 -18.76 -9.03 -18.90
C ASN A 80 -19.00 -8.57 -20.34
N ALA A 81 -19.06 -9.54 -21.25
CA ALA A 81 -20.01 -9.43 -22.34
C ALA A 81 -21.37 -9.26 -21.65
N THR A 82 -21.82 -8.02 -21.51
CA THR A 82 -23.23 -7.72 -21.34
C THR A 82 -23.82 -7.98 -22.72
N PRO A 83 -24.67 -9.01 -22.92
CA PRO A 83 -25.33 -9.27 -24.20
C PRO A 83 -26.38 -8.19 -24.57
N ILE A 84 -26.35 -7.03 -23.91
CA ILE A 84 -27.35 -5.97 -24.03
C ILE A 84 -26.81 -4.78 -24.84
N GLU A 85 -25.52 -4.75 -25.18
CA GLU A 85 -24.95 -3.72 -26.08
C GLU A 85 -25.07 -4.08 -27.58
N GLU A 86 -25.59 -5.27 -27.93
CA GLU A 86 -25.86 -5.67 -29.33
C GLU A 86 -27.33 -5.51 -29.78
N ILE A 87 -28.25 -5.10 -28.90
CA ILE A 87 -29.71 -5.03 -29.21
C ILE A 87 -30.12 -3.65 -29.81
N GLY A 88 -29.18 -2.72 -30.00
CA GLY A 88 -29.48 -1.35 -30.43
C GLY A 88 -28.68 -0.85 -31.63
N SER A 89 -28.10 -1.75 -32.42
CA SER A 89 -27.35 -1.41 -33.62
C SER A 89 -27.88 -2.18 -34.84
N GLU A 90 -29.18 -2.01 -35.11
CA GLU A 90 -29.77 -1.92 -36.46
C GLU A 90 -30.90 -0.89 -36.42
#